data_AF-A0AAV4ET08-F1
#
_entry.id   AF-A0AAV4ET08-F1
#
_cell.length_a   1.000
_cell.length_b   1.000
_cell.length_c   1.000
_cell.angle_alpha   90.00
_cell.angle_beta   90.00
_cell.angle_gamma   90.00
#
_symmetry.space_group_name_H-M   'P 1'
#
loop_
_entity.id
_entity.type
_entity.pdbx_description
1 polymer ?
#
loop_
_entity_poly.entity_id
_entity_poly.type
_entity_poly.pdbx_seq_one_letter_code
_entity_poly.pdbx_strand_id
1 'polypeptide(L)'
;MKASNALYIIIIIIIILIIIIIMVIFIIMIIIIIIIIIIIIIIIIFTITTAIIIITIIISSSIITVIITIITITTIITMPNYDLIEKSTKKTAGIAPPDICRQTHGSTEKHKQETDPRHPLFDHSYPRARLKSRKSLRTVESVQPDQAASHRLELWNTWDNTTNEAIQPPKEQLPSGRELRRQDWVTLNRARAKVGMRASTLHKWKLRPNSECPCGNQNQTMDHILSECTEGPHCTDQDLRDCTDAAQAWITHWRDKIR
;
A
#
# COMPACT_ATOMS: atom_id res chain seq x y z
N MET A 1 52.68 98.29 11.17
CA MET A 1 52.71 97.27 10.09
C MET A 1 52.68 95.81 10.57
N LYS A 2 53.19 95.43 11.76
CA LYS A 2 53.23 94.01 12.20
C LYS A 2 51.87 93.37 12.53
N ALA A 3 50.87 94.12 13.00
CA ALA A 3 49.58 93.56 13.43
C ALA A 3 48.70 93.02 12.29
N SER A 4 48.74 93.64 11.11
CA SER A 4 47.94 93.21 9.94
C SER A 4 48.38 91.83 9.42
N ASN A 5 49.70 91.57 9.40
CA ASN A 5 50.25 90.27 8.99
C ASN A 5 49.89 89.16 9.99
N ALA A 6 49.81 89.48 11.29
CA ALA A 6 49.40 88.53 12.31
C ALA A 6 47.93 88.11 12.15
N LEU A 7 47.02 89.06 11.87
CA LEU A 7 45.61 88.75 11.60
C LEU A 7 45.45 87.89 10.34
N TYR A 8 46.19 88.20 9.27
CA TYR A 8 46.18 87.41 8.03
C TYR A 8 46.64 85.96 8.26
N ILE A 9 47.72 85.75 9.02
CA ILE A 9 48.20 84.40 9.38
C ILE A 9 47.14 83.66 10.21
N ILE A 10 46.50 84.32 11.17
CA ILE A 10 45.43 83.71 11.99
C ILE A 10 44.26 83.27 11.10
N ILE A 11 43.81 84.10 10.15
CA ILE A 11 42.73 83.75 9.22
C ILE A 11 43.10 82.53 8.37
N ILE A 12 44.33 82.47 7.83
CA ILE A 12 44.80 81.31 7.06
C ILE A 12 44.78 80.04 7.91
N ILE A 13 45.27 80.09 9.15
CA ILE A 13 45.28 78.94 10.05
C ILE A 13 43.85 78.46 10.32
N ILE A 14 42.91 79.37 10.55
CA ILE A 14 41.49 79.03 10.75
C ILE A 14 40.89 78.35 9.51
N ILE A 15 41.16 78.88 8.31
CA ILE A 15 40.68 78.29 7.06
C ILE A 15 41.25 76.88 6.86
N ILE A 16 42.56 76.68 7.09
CA ILE A 16 43.21 75.37 7.00
C ILE A 16 42.56 74.39 8.00
N LEU A 17 42.34 74.82 9.24
CA LEU A 17 41.69 74.01 10.26
C LEU A 17 40.27 73.60 9.86
N ILE A 18 39.49 74.52 9.30
CA ILE A 18 38.13 74.25 8.78
C ILE A 18 38.18 73.21 7.65
N ILE A 19 39.11 73.37 6.69
CA ILE A 19 39.28 72.41 5.59
C ILE A 19 39.62 71.01 6.13
N ILE A 20 40.54 70.92 7.09
CA ILE A 20 40.91 69.65 7.73
C ILE A 20 39.69 69.02 8.41
N ILE A 21 38.90 69.80 9.17
CA ILE A 21 37.68 69.31 9.83
C ILE A 21 36.69 68.77 8.79
N ILE A 22 36.45 69.50 7.71
CA ILE A 22 35.55 69.06 6.62
C ILE A 22 36.05 67.76 5.99
N MET A 23 37.36 67.65 5.71
CA MET A 23 37.95 66.42 5.16
C MET A 23 37.79 65.23 6.11
N VAL A 24 38.00 65.43 7.42
CA VAL A 24 37.81 64.38 8.43
C VAL A 24 36.35 63.94 8.50
N ILE A 25 35.40 64.87 8.52
CA ILE A 25 33.95 64.56 8.51
C ILE A 25 33.58 63.76 7.26
N PHE A 26 34.09 64.16 6.10
CA PHE A 26 33.84 63.47 4.83
C PHE A 26 34.37 62.04 4.84
N ILE A 27 35.59 61.83 5.35
CA ILE A 27 36.19 60.49 5.50
C ILE A 27 35.34 59.63 6.46
N ILE A 28 34.92 60.18 7.60
CA ILE A 28 34.05 59.47 8.55
C ILE A 28 32.73 59.07 7.88
N MET A 29 32.12 59.97 7.11
CA MET A 29 30.88 59.69 6.38
C MET A 29 31.06 58.57 5.35
N ILE A 30 32.17 58.55 4.60
CA ILE A 30 32.51 57.46 3.69
C ILE A 30 32.66 56.13 4.44
N ILE A 31 33.38 56.13 5.57
CA ILE A 31 33.56 54.91 6.38
C ILE A 31 32.21 54.38 6.87
N ILE A 32 31.32 55.25 7.35
CA ILE A 32 29.97 54.87 7.78
C ILE A 32 29.18 54.25 6.62
N ILE A 33 29.23 54.85 5.43
CA ILE A 33 28.56 54.32 4.23
C ILE A 33 29.10 52.93 3.88
N ILE A 34 30.42 52.74 3.90
CA ILE A 34 31.05 51.44 3.63
C ILE A 34 30.60 50.39 4.66
N ILE A 35 30.59 50.74 5.96
CA ILE A 35 30.11 49.85 7.02
C ILE A 35 28.65 49.45 6.80
N ILE A 36 27.78 50.41 6.45
CA ILE A 36 26.37 50.14 6.16
C ILE A 36 26.24 49.19 4.97
N ILE A 37 26.99 49.41 3.88
CA ILE A 37 26.99 48.52 2.71
C ILE A 37 27.44 47.10 3.10
N ILE A 38 28.50 46.96 3.90
CA ILE A 38 28.98 45.65 4.37
C ILE A 38 27.90 44.95 5.21
N ILE A 39 27.23 45.66 6.12
CA ILE A 39 26.14 45.11 6.94
C ILE A 39 25.00 44.62 6.04
N ILE A 40 24.59 45.42 5.03
CA ILE A 40 23.54 45.04 4.08
C ILE A 40 23.94 43.78 3.31
N ILE A 41 25.18 43.69 2.83
CA ILE A 41 25.70 42.50 2.13
C ILE A 41 25.65 41.27 3.05
N ILE A 42 26.06 41.40 4.31
CA ILE A 42 26.01 40.29 5.28
C ILE A 42 24.56 39.82 5.51
N ILE A 43 23.62 40.75 5.66
CA ILE A 43 22.19 40.42 5.83
C ILE A 43 21.64 39.71 4.58
N ILE A 44 22.01 40.16 3.37
CA ILE A 44 21.61 39.50 2.12
C ILE A 44 22.18 38.08 2.04
N ILE A 45 23.46 37.89 2.37
CA ILE A 45 24.07 36.55 2.37
C ILE A 45 23.39 35.64 3.39
N PHE A 46 23.09 36.16 4.60
CA PHE A 46 22.39 35.40 5.63
C PHE A 46 20.96 35.00 5.21
N THR A 47 20.21 35.90 4.57
CA THR A 47 18.86 35.59 4.10
C THR A 47 18.86 34.58 2.94
N ILE A 48 19.81 34.67 2.02
CA ILE A 48 19.97 33.70 0.92
C ILE A 48 20.34 32.32 1.46
N THR A 49 21.32 32.24 2.36
CA THR A 49 21.77 30.95 2.93
C THR A 49 20.68 30.25 3.72
N THR A 50 19.92 30.98 4.55
CA THR A 50 18.77 30.42 5.28
C THR A 50 17.67 29.92 4.33
N ALA A 51 17.38 30.65 3.25
CA ALA A 51 16.41 30.21 2.24
C ALA A 51 16.85 28.91 1.54
N ILE A 52 18.13 28.76 1.18
CA ILE A 52 18.67 27.55 0.55
C ILE A 52 18.55 26.33 1.49
N ILE A 53 18.84 26.52 2.78
CA ILE A 53 18.71 25.45 3.78
C ILE A 53 17.25 24.97 3.88
N ILE A 54 16.30 25.90 3.96
CA ILE A 54 14.86 25.58 4.02
C ILE A 54 14.42 24.80 2.79
N ILE A 55 14.78 25.25 1.58
CA ILE A 55 14.45 24.56 0.32
C ILE A 55 15.02 23.13 0.31
N THR A 56 16.26 22.94 0.76
CA THR A 56 16.92 21.63 0.82
C THR A 56 16.18 20.67 1.78
N ILE A 57 15.72 21.17 2.93
CA ILE A 57 14.92 20.38 3.89
C ILE A 57 13.57 19.96 3.28
N ILE A 58 12.89 20.87 2.58
CA ILE A 58 11.59 20.57 1.94
C ILE A 58 11.75 19.49 0.86
N ILE A 59 12.77 19.61 0.00
CA ILE A 59 13.04 18.65 -1.08
C ILE A 59 13.38 17.27 -0.49
N SER A 60 14.27 17.20 0.50
CA SER A 60 14.68 15.94 1.12
C SER A 60 13.51 15.24 1.83
N SER A 61 12.66 15.96 2.57
CA SER A 61 11.45 15.42 3.19
C SER A 61 10.49 14.83 2.14
N SER A 62 10.27 15.55 1.04
CA SER A 62 9.40 15.08 -0.05
C SER A 62 9.94 13.80 -0.70
N ILE A 63 11.24 13.73 -0.97
CA ILE A 63 11.88 12.52 -1.53
C ILE A 63 11.74 11.33 -0.58
N ILE A 64 11.96 11.54 0.73
CA ILE A 64 11.82 10.47 1.75
C ILE A 64 10.39 9.91 1.76
N THR A 65 9.37 10.77 1.72
CA THR A 65 7.96 10.31 1.69
C THR A 65 7.63 9.49 0.44
N VAL A 66 8.12 9.89 -0.73
CA VAL A 66 7.95 9.12 -1.98
C VAL A 66 8.66 7.77 -1.90
N ILE A 67 9.88 7.70 -1.36
CA ILE A 67 10.59 6.43 -1.19
C ILE A 67 9.83 5.49 -0.24
N ILE A 68 9.34 5.99 0.90
CA ILE A 68 8.56 5.18 1.86
C ILE A 68 7.27 4.64 1.22
N THR A 69 6.57 5.46 0.43
CA THR A 69 5.34 5.02 -0.27
C THR A 69 5.64 3.96 -1.33
N ILE A 70 6.72 4.09 -2.11
CA ILE A 70 7.14 3.06 -3.08
C ILE A 70 7.51 1.77 -2.36
N ILE A 71 8.28 1.84 -1.26
CA ILE A 71 8.65 0.65 -0.47
C ILE A 71 7.38 -0.02 0.05
N THR A 72 6.47 0.70 0.70
CA THR A 72 5.24 0.13 1.25
C THR A 72 4.36 -0.53 0.18
N ILE A 73 4.15 0.12 -0.96
CA ILE A 73 3.41 -0.46 -2.10
C ILE A 73 4.09 -1.73 -2.60
N THR A 74 5.42 -1.69 -2.81
CA THR A 74 6.18 -2.86 -3.27
C THR A 74 6.09 -4.00 -2.26
N THR A 75 6.14 -3.70 -0.96
CA THR A 75 6.02 -4.70 0.11
C THR A 75 4.64 -5.35 0.13
N ILE A 76 3.58 -4.58 -0.15
CA ILE A 76 2.19 -5.08 -0.23
C ILE A 76 2.02 -5.97 -1.46
N ILE A 77 2.50 -5.52 -2.64
CA ILE A 77 2.37 -6.27 -3.90
C ILE A 77 3.20 -7.55 -3.89
N THR A 78 4.41 -7.51 -3.34
CA THR A 78 5.30 -8.67 -3.26
C THR A 78 4.94 -9.65 -2.14
N MET A 79 3.81 -9.49 -1.44
CA MET A 79 3.33 -10.54 -0.54
C MET A 79 2.78 -11.71 -1.37
N PRO A 80 3.51 -12.85 -1.49
CA PRO A 80 3.07 -14.01 -2.28
C PRO A 80 1.77 -14.64 -1.76
N ASN A 81 1.27 -14.20 -0.61
CA ASN A 81 0.11 -14.77 0.04
C ASN A 81 -1.21 -14.05 -0.26
N TYR A 82 -1.24 -12.80 -0.78
CA TYR A 82 -2.52 -12.10 -0.94
C TYR A 82 -3.44 -12.80 -1.95
N ASP A 83 -2.92 -13.10 -3.15
CA ASP A 83 -3.67 -13.78 -4.21
C ASP A 83 -4.12 -15.19 -3.79
N LEU A 84 -3.25 -15.92 -3.06
CA LEU A 84 -3.58 -17.24 -2.50
C LEU A 84 -4.67 -17.16 -1.41
N ILE A 85 -4.63 -16.13 -0.55
CA ILE A 85 -5.65 -15.91 0.49
C ILE A 85 -6.99 -15.56 -0.17
N GLU A 86 -7.00 -14.70 -1.18
CA GLU A 86 -8.23 -14.33 -1.88
C GLU A 86 -8.87 -15.55 -2.54
N LYS A 87 -8.08 -16.31 -3.32
CA LYS A 87 -8.52 -17.54 -3.99
C LYS A 87 -9.04 -18.58 -3.01
N SER A 88 -8.32 -18.84 -1.93
CA SER A 88 -8.75 -19.78 -0.88
C SER A 88 -10.02 -19.33 -0.17
N THR A 89 -10.20 -18.03 0.05
CA THR A 89 -11.41 -17.47 0.67
C THR A 89 -12.64 -17.68 -0.20
N LYS A 90 -12.55 -17.46 -1.52
CA LYS A 90 -13.68 -17.71 -2.44
C LYS A 90 -14.10 -19.18 -2.44
N LYS A 91 -13.11 -20.10 -2.48
CA LYS A 91 -13.36 -21.54 -2.43
C LYS A 91 -13.96 -22.00 -1.12
N THR A 92 -13.47 -21.47 0.01
CA THR A 92 -14.00 -21.81 1.34
C THR A 92 -15.38 -21.20 1.62
N ALA A 93 -15.73 -20.10 0.96
CA ALA A 93 -17.07 -19.54 0.97
C ALA A 93 -18.05 -20.27 0.05
N GLY A 94 -17.56 -21.10 -0.89
CA GLY A 94 -18.40 -21.75 -1.90
C GLY A 94 -19.05 -20.77 -2.87
N ILE A 95 -18.41 -19.61 -3.11
CA ILE A 95 -18.94 -18.53 -3.97
C ILE A 95 -17.86 -18.13 -4.96
N ALA A 96 -18.21 -18.12 -6.25
CA ALA A 96 -17.31 -17.68 -7.31
C ALA A 96 -16.86 -16.21 -7.12
N PRO A 97 -15.67 -15.83 -7.62
CA PRO A 97 -15.19 -14.46 -7.59
C PRO A 97 -16.23 -13.45 -8.13
N PRO A 98 -16.33 -12.24 -7.53
CA PRO A 98 -17.34 -11.26 -7.91
C PRO A 98 -17.34 -10.88 -9.40
N ASP A 99 -16.18 -10.84 -10.05
CA ASP A 99 -16.07 -10.54 -11.48
C ASP A 99 -16.70 -11.63 -12.34
N ILE A 100 -16.51 -12.89 -11.97
CA ILE A 100 -17.06 -14.07 -12.66
C ILE A 100 -18.59 -14.13 -12.48
N CYS A 101 -19.07 -13.83 -11.27
CA CYS A 101 -20.50 -13.69 -10.99
C CYS A 101 -21.14 -12.58 -11.84
N ARG A 102 -20.52 -11.40 -11.90
CA ARG A 102 -20.99 -10.26 -12.70
C ARG A 102 -21.00 -10.56 -14.19
N GLN A 103 -19.94 -11.20 -14.69
CA GLN A 103 -19.84 -11.59 -16.10
C GLN A 103 -20.95 -12.57 -16.47
N THR A 104 -21.17 -13.60 -15.65
CA THR A 104 -22.23 -14.58 -15.90
C THR A 104 -23.61 -13.92 -15.87
N HIS A 105 -23.86 -13.05 -14.88
CA HIS A 105 -25.12 -12.31 -14.79
C HIS A 105 -25.37 -11.44 -16.03
N GLY A 106 -24.35 -10.70 -16.48
CA GLY A 106 -24.43 -9.93 -17.72
C GLY A 106 -24.71 -10.78 -18.96
N SER A 107 -24.16 -12.00 -19.02
CA SER A 107 -24.36 -12.95 -20.11
C SER A 107 -25.78 -13.52 -20.13
N THR A 108 -26.34 -13.81 -18.95
CA THR A 108 -27.74 -14.24 -18.81
C THR A 108 -28.73 -13.12 -19.11
N GLU A 109 -28.39 -11.87 -18.76
CA GLU A 109 -29.23 -10.73 -19.07
C GLU A 109 -29.20 -10.41 -20.57
N LYS A 110 -28.04 -10.56 -21.20
CA LYS A 110 -27.89 -10.49 -22.66
C LYS A 110 -28.78 -11.53 -23.36
N HIS A 111 -28.85 -12.75 -22.84
CA HIS A 111 -29.77 -13.75 -23.37
C HIS A 111 -31.22 -13.30 -23.30
N LYS A 112 -31.70 -12.84 -22.14
CA LYS A 112 -33.07 -12.31 -22.03
C LYS A 112 -33.33 -11.15 -22.99
N GLN A 113 -32.37 -10.27 -23.16
CA GLN A 113 -32.48 -9.17 -24.10
C GLN A 113 -32.71 -9.66 -25.54
N GLU A 114 -32.08 -10.76 -25.94
CA GLU A 114 -32.17 -11.30 -27.31
C GLU A 114 -33.39 -12.19 -27.53
N THR A 115 -33.90 -12.84 -26.48
CA THR A 115 -34.94 -13.87 -26.62
C THR A 115 -36.30 -13.50 -26.05
N ASP A 116 -36.40 -12.58 -25.08
CA ASP A 116 -37.65 -12.24 -24.41
C ASP A 116 -38.21 -10.90 -24.91
N PRO A 117 -39.34 -10.90 -25.66
CA PRO A 117 -40.00 -9.67 -26.13
C PRO A 117 -40.45 -8.71 -25.02
N ARG A 118 -40.56 -9.18 -23.78
CA ARG A 118 -40.93 -8.35 -22.62
C ARG A 118 -39.74 -7.58 -22.04
N HIS A 119 -38.51 -7.96 -22.42
CA HIS A 119 -37.32 -7.31 -21.92
C HIS A 119 -37.26 -5.86 -22.45
N PRO A 120 -37.00 -4.84 -21.61
CA PRO A 120 -37.03 -3.42 -22.03
C PRO A 120 -36.06 -3.06 -23.18
N LEU A 121 -35.04 -3.89 -23.38
CA LEU A 121 -34.02 -3.73 -24.42
C LEU A 121 -34.15 -4.75 -25.56
N PHE A 122 -35.26 -5.48 -25.65
CA PHE A 122 -35.53 -6.39 -26.77
C PHE A 122 -35.53 -5.63 -28.10
N ASP A 123 -34.85 -6.18 -29.11
CA ASP A 123 -34.62 -5.53 -30.42
C ASP A 123 -34.04 -4.11 -30.37
N HIS A 124 -33.43 -3.71 -29.26
CA HIS A 124 -32.88 -2.37 -29.12
C HIS A 124 -31.67 -2.16 -30.04
N SER A 125 -31.78 -1.21 -30.96
CA SER A 125 -30.66 -0.77 -31.80
C SER A 125 -29.66 0.05 -30.99
N TYR A 126 -28.48 -0.51 -30.71
CA TYR A 126 -27.47 0.21 -29.96
C TYR A 126 -26.89 1.38 -30.78
N PRO A 127 -26.76 2.58 -30.19
CA PRO A 127 -26.01 3.65 -30.82
C PRO A 127 -24.53 3.27 -30.95
N ARG A 128 -23.81 3.97 -31.83
CA ARG A 128 -22.36 3.80 -31.97
C ARG A 128 -21.69 4.04 -30.62
N ALA A 129 -20.78 3.13 -30.23
CA ALA A 129 -20.09 3.26 -28.96
C ALA A 129 -19.29 4.57 -28.93
N ARG A 130 -19.56 5.40 -27.93
CA ARG A 130 -18.87 6.68 -27.73
C ARG A 130 -17.44 6.48 -27.22
N LEU A 131 -17.20 5.47 -26.38
CA LEU A 131 -15.91 5.19 -25.75
C LEU A 131 -15.60 3.69 -25.79
N LYS A 132 -14.36 3.33 -26.16
CA LYS A 132 -13.90 1.93 -26.22
C LYS A 132 -13.92 1.22 -24.85
N SER A 133 -13.84 1.97 -23.75
CA SER A 133 -13.80 1.42 -22.38
C SER A 133 -15.17 1.04 -21.83
N ARG A 134 -16.27 1.55 -22.40
CA ARG A 134 -17.63 1.23 -21.92
C ARG A 134 -18.06 -0.14 -22.47
N LYS A 135 -18.05 -1.15 -21.60
CA LYS A 135 -18.64 -2.47 -21.88
C LYS A 135 -20.14 -2.39 -21.60
N SER A 136 -20.96 -2.55 -22.64
CA SER A 136 -22.41 -2.69 -22.51
C SER A 136 -22.81 -4.14 -22.79
N LEU A 137 -24.09 -4.49 -22.62
CA LEU A 137 -24.61 -5.82 -23.00
C LEU A 137 -24.28 -6.19 -24.45
N ARG A 138 -24.03 -5.21 -25.34
CA ARG A 138 -23.61 -5.42 -26.73
C ARG A 138 -22.29 -6.20 -26.86
N THR A 139 -21.38 -6.06 -25.89
CA THR A 139 -20.05 -6.67 -25.94
C THR A 139 -19.95 -7.98 -25.15
N VAL A 140 -21.06 -8.40 -24.54
CA VAL A 140 -21.12 -9.60 -23.72
C VAL A 140 -21.71 -10.72 -24.57
N GLU A 141 -21.16 -11.92 -24.43
CA GLU A 141 -21.69 -13.11 -25.07
C GLU A 141 -22.94 -13.61 -24.34
N SER A 142 -23.91 -14.11 -25.10
CA SER A 142 -25.20 -14.57 -24.59
C SER A 142 -25.04 -15.97 -23.99
N VAL A 143 -25.53 -16.18 -22.76
CA VAL A 143 -25.52 -17.49 -22.11
C VAL A 143 -26.93 -17.84 -21.64
N GLN A 144 -27.39 -19.04 -21.97
CA GLN A 144 -28.71 -19.49 -21.55
C GLN A 144 -28.80 -19.61 -20.02
N PRO A 145 -29.91 -19.21 -19.38
CA PRO A 145 -30.03 -19.20 -17.92
C PRO A 145 -29.80 -20.55 -17.24
N ASP A 146 -30.15 -21.65 -17.90
CA ASP A 146 -29.93 -23.02 -17.43
C ASP A 146 -28.43 -23.40 -17.42
N GLN A 147 -27.65 -22.87 -18.36
CA GLN A 147 -26.20 -23.05 -18.47
C GLN A 147 -25.39 -22.06 -17.62
N ALA A 148 -26.05 -21.10 -16.96
CA ALA A 148 -25.36 -20.05 -16.21
C ALA A 148 -24.48 -20.60 -15.09
N ALA A 149 -24.92 -21.66 -14.40
CA ALA A 149 -24.15 -22.28 -13.33
C ALA A 149 -22.90 -22.99 -13.85
N SER A 150 -23.02 -23.78 -14.92
CA SER A 150 -21.88 -24.48 -15.54
C SER A 150 -20.87 -23.51 -16.14
N HIS A 151 -21.34 -22.48 -16.84
CA HIS A 151 -20.49 -21.42 -17.40
C HIS A 151 -19.70 -20.68 -16.30
N ARG A 152 -20.37 -20.35 -15.19
CA ARG A 152 -19.72 -19.70 -14.04
C ARG A 152 -18.65 -20.59 -13.41
N LEU A 153 -18.93 -21.90 -13.29
CA LEU A 153 -18.00 -22.89 -12.76
C LEU A 153 -16.79 -23.08 -13.67
N GLU A 154 -16.97 -23.10 -15.00
CA GLU A 154 -15.89 -23.19 -15.98
C GLU A 154 -14.94 -21.97 -15.90
N LEU A 155 -15.52 -20.76 -15.85
CA LEU A 155 -14.75 -19.54 -15.64
C LEU A 155 -13.99 -19.56 -14.30
N TRP A 156 -14.63 -20.06 -13.24
CA TRP A 156 -13.99 -20.16 -11.93
C TRP A 156 -12.83 -21.16 -11.94
N ASN A 157 -12.98 -22.33 -12.56
CA ASN A 157 -11.89 -23.28 -12.72
C ASN A 157 -10.71 -22.71 -13.52
N THR A 158 -11.00 -21.93 -14.57
CA THR A 158 -9.94 -21.27 -15.37
C THR A 158 -9.22 -20.16 -14.58
N TRP A 159 -9.95 -19.47 -13.71
CA TRP A 159 -9.40 -18.41 -12.86
C TRP A 159 -8.57 -18.95 -11.69
N ASP A 160 -8.95 -20.12 -11.15
CA ASP A 160 -8.22 -20.77 -10.07
C ASP A 160 -7.02 -21.58 -10.60
N ASN A 161 -5.82 -21.03 -10.41
CA ASN A 161 -4.57 -21.71 -10.74
C ASN A 161 -3.87 -22.28 -9.50
N THR A 162 -4.57 -22.43 -8.36
CA THR A 162 -3.95 -22.90 -7.13
C THR A 162 -3.85 -24.43 -7.09
N THR A 163 -2.70 -24.92 -6.61
CA THR A 163 -2.43 -26.36 -6.40
C THR A 163 -2.68 -26.80 -4.95
N ASN A 164 -3.25 -25.92 -4.12
CA ASN A 164 -3.47 -26.21 -2.71
C ASN A 164 -4.58 -27.24 -2.56
N GLU A 165 -4.17 -28.47 -2.32
CA GLU A 165 -5.12 -29.56 -2.16
C GLU A 165 -5.94 -29.39 -0.89
N ALA A 166 -5.49 -28.74 0.19
CA ALA A 166 -6.25 -28.64 1.45
C ALA A 166 -7.65 -28.00 1.32
N ILE A 167 -7.95 -27.41 0.15
CA ILE A 167 -9.21 -26.79 -0.18
C ILE A 167 -9.85 -27.56 -1.35
N GLN A 168 -11.15 -27.80 -1.26
CA GLN A 168 -11.93 -28.36 -2.36
C GLN A 168 -11.74 -27.55 -3.67
N PRO A 169 -11.81 -28.18 -4.85
CA PRO A 169 -11.80 -27.45 -6.12
C PRO A 169 -12.99 -26.46 -6.17
N PRO A 170 -12.93 -25.45 -7.06
CA PRO A 170 -14.03 -24.53 -7.32
C PRO A 170 -15.38 -25.25 -7.35
N LYS A 171 -16.27 -24.88 -6.43
CA LYS A 171 -17.60 -25.49 -6.29
C LYS A 171 -18.51 -24.50 -5.57
N GLU A 172 -19.74 -24.38 -6.06
CA GLU A 172 -20.78 -23.51 -5.46
C GLU A 172 -21.47 -24.19 -4.28
N GLN A 173 -20.67 -24.71 -3.36
CA GLN A 173 -21.14 -25.39 -2.17
C GLN A 173 -20.18 -25.07 -1.04
N LEU A 174 -20.74 -24.81 0.14
CA LEU A 174 -19.95 -24.66 1.36
C LEU A 174 -19.15 -25.96 1.61
N PRO A 175 -17.86 -25.85 2.01
CA PRO A 175 -17.04 -27.02 2.26
C PRO A 175 -17.46 -27.75 3.53
N SER A 176 -16.90 -28.95 3.70
CA SER A 176 -16.96 -29.72 4.95
C SER A 176 -16.50 -28.87 6.14
N GLY A 177 -17.09 -29.11 7.31
CA GLY A 177 -16.83 -28.36 8.54
C GLY A 177 -17.66 -27.08 8.71
N ARG A 178 -18.55 -26.74 7.75
CA ARG A 178 -19.41 -25.54 7.83
C ARG A 178 -20.28 -25.45 9.10
N GLU A 179 -20.58 -26.60 9.70
CA GLU A 179 -21.37 -26.71 10.93
C GLU A 179 -20.52 -26.51 12.20
N LEU A 180 -19.20 -26.39 12.07
CA LEU A 180 -18.32 -26.08 13.19
C LEU A 180 -18.64 -24.70 13.76
N ARG A 181 -18.38 -24.53 15.06
CA ARG A 181 -18.44 -23.22 15.70
C ARG A 181 -17.48 -22.26 15.00
N ARG A 182 -17.82 -20.97 14.98
CA ARG A 182 -17.07 -19.93 14.27
C ARG A 182 -15.56 -19.96 14.52
N GLN A 183 -15.12 -20.20 15.76
CA GLN A 183 -13.69 -20.25 16.10
C GLN A 183 -12.99 -21.45 15.45
N ASP A 184 -13.62 -22.63 15.54
CA ASP A 184 -13.11 -23.87 14.98
C ASP A 184 -13.11 -23.78 13.43
N TRP A 185 -14.16 -23.19 12.84
CA TRP A 185 -14.27 -22.91 11.41
C TRP A 185 -13.20 -21.96 10.87
N VAL A 186 -12.92 -20.86 11.58
CA VAL A 186 -11.87 -19.91 11.19
C VAL A 186 -10.49 -20.56 11.25
N THR A 187 -10.25 -21.37 12.28
CA THR A 187 -9.00 -22.12 12.45
C THR A 187 -8.81 -23.14 11.32
N LEU A 188 -9.87 -23.88 10.97
CA LEU A 188 -9.88 -24.81 9.83
C LEU A 188 -9.54 -24.09 8.52
N ASN A 189 -10.23 -22.99 8.21
CA ASN A 189 -10.01 -22.28 6.95
C ASN A 189 -8.63 -21.61 6.88
N ARG A 190 -8.06 -21.18 8.01
CA ARG A 190 -6.68 -20.71 8.12
C ARG A 190 -5.68 -21.83 7.81
N ALA A 191 -5.88 -23.01 8.40
CA ALA A 191 -5.09 -24.19 8.10
C ALA A 191 -5.18 -24.58 6.62
N ARG A 192 -6.38 -24.64 6.05
CA ARG A 192 -6.63 -24.91 4.63
C ARG A 192 -5.91 -23.91 3.73
N ALA A 193 -5.98 -22.61 4.05
CA ALA A 193 -5.30 -21.57 3.29
C ALA A 193 -3.79 -21.47 3.60
N LYS A 194 -3.25 -22.33 4.48
CA LYS A 194 -1.85 -22.36 4.92
C LYS A 194 -1.38 -21.04 5.56
N VAL A 195 -2.31 -20.30 6.16
CA VAL A 195 -2.08 -18.99 6.79
C VAL A 195 -2.49 -18.97 8.25
N GLY A 196 -1.77 -18.25 9.10
CA GLY A 196 -2.10 -18.13 10.52
C GLY A 196 -1.08 -17.30 11.28
N MET A 197 -1.40 -16.96 12.54
CA MET A 197 -0.42 -16.39 13.47
C MET A 197 0.50 -17.49 13.97
N ARG A 198 1.55 -17.75 13.19
CA ARG A 198 2.65 -18.67 13.54
C ARG A 198 3.91 -17.88 13.80
N ALA A 199 4.90 -18.48 14.47
CA ALA A 199 6.15 -17.79 14.81
C ALA A 199 6.84 -17.18 13.58
N SER A 200 6.84 -17.86 12.44
CA SER A 200 7.39 -17.32 11.19
C SER A 200 6.64 -16.06 10.70
N THR A 201 5.31 -16.01 10.83
CA THR A 201 4.51 -14.81 10.48
C THR A 201 4.78 -13.67 11.46
N LEU A 202 4.81 -13.96 12.77
CA LEU A 202 5.06 -12.96 13.81
C LEU A 202 6.46 -12.37 13.72
N HIS A 203 7.47 -13.20 13.42
CA HIS A 203 8.84 -12.75 13.15
C HIS A 203 8.90 -11.86 11.90
N LYS A 204 8.22 -12.26 10.81
CA LYS A 204 8.09 -11.43 9.59
C LYS A 204 7.48 -10.05 9.90
N TRP A 205 6.54 -9.99 10.84
CA TRP A 205 5.92 -8.74 11.30
C TRP A 205 6.70 -8.02 12.40
N LYS A 206 7.88 -8.49 12.78
CA LYS A 206 8.71 -7.92 13.86
C LYS A 206 8.01 -7.90 15.23
N LEU A 207 7.03 -8.77 15.44
CA LEU A 207 6.32 -8.96 16.71
C LEU A 207 6.96 -10.04 17.59
N ARG A 208 7.92 -10.78 17.04
CA ARG A 208 8.70 -11.80 17.74
C ARG A 208 10.16 -11.73 17.29
N PRO A 209 11.16 -11.98 18.17
CA PRO A 209 12.57 -11.93 17.81
C PRO A 209 13.03 -13.07 16.89
N ASN A 210 12.35 -14.22 16.90
CA ASN A 210 12.70 -15.38 16.07
C ASN A 210 11.45 -16.11 15.53
N SER A 211 11.65 -16.94 14.51
CA SER A 211 10.62 -17.76 13.85
C SER A 211 10.51 -19.18 14.39
N GLU A 212 11.19 -19.47 15.50
CA GLU A 212 11.35 -20.82 16.05
C GLU A 212 10.07 -21.36 16.69
N CYS A 213 9.82 -22.65 16.48
CA CYS A 213 8.76 -23.39 17.13
C CYS A 213 9.21 -23.86 18.54
N PRO A 214 8.31 -23.94 19.53
CA PRO A 214 8.64 -24.53 20.83
C PRO A 214 9.19 -25.96 20.78
N CYS A 215 8.85 -26.73 19.74
CA CYS A 215 9.42 -28.07 19.52
C CYS A 215 10.92 -28.07 19.12
N GLY A 216 11.53 -26.90 18.90
CA GLY A 216 12.91 -26.75 18.46
C GLY A 216 13.11 -26.60 16.95
N ASN A 217 12.05 -26.61 16.13
CA ASN A 217 12.19 -26.31 14.70
C ASN A 217 12.52 -24.83 14.47
N GLN A 218 13.51 -24.55 13.62
CA GLN A 218 13.98 -23.20 13.30
C GLN A 218 12.90 -22.29 12.72
N ASN A 219 11.95 -22.86 11.97
CA ASN A 219 10.89 -22.11 11.29
C ASN A 219 9.54 -22.78 11.49
N GLN A 220 8.71 -22.19 12.35
CA GLN A 220 7.33 -22.63 12.52
C GLN A 220 6.47 -22.20 11.31
N THR A 221 6.39 -23.05 10.29
CA THR A 221 5.47 -22.91 9.13
C THR A 221 4.13 -23.61 9.41
N MET A 222 3.12 -23.41 8.55
CA MET A 222 1.85 -24.12 8.72
C MET A 222 2.03 -25.60 8.40
N ASP A 223 2.82 -25.93 7.36
CA ASP A 223 3.13 -27.32 7.02
C ASP A 223 3.85 -28.01 8.19
N HIS A 224 4.81 -27.33 8.82
CA HIS A 224 5.44 -27.82 10.04
C HIS A 224 4.40 -28.11 11.16
N ILE A 225 3.51 -27.17 11.47
CA ILE A 225 2.47 -27.36 12.50
C ILE A 225 1.49 -28.49 12.13
N LEU A 226 1.24 -28.71 10.84
CA LEU A 226 0.32 -29.73 10.35
C LEU A 226 0.91 -31.14 10.41
N SER A 227 2.15 -31.34 9.93
CA SER A 227 2.68 -32.70 9.70
C SER A 227 3.92 -33.06 10.53
N GLU A 228 4.63 -32.11 11.12
CA GLU A 228 5.95 -32.38 11.72
C GLU A 228 6.04 -32.01 13.21
N CYS A 229 5.19 -31.09 13.68
CA CYS A 229 5.32 -30.52 15.01
C CYS A 229 4.91 -31.53 16.09
N THR A 230 5.84 -31.85 17.00
CA THR A 230 5.62 -32.79 18.11
C THR A 230 4.74 -32.24 19.24
N GLU A 231 4.47 -30.93 19.23
CA GLU A 231 3.66 -30.25 20.26
C GLU A 231 2.16 -30.50 20.10
N GLY A 232 1.72 -30.98 18.94
CA GLY A 232 0.31 -31.14 18.61
C GLY A 232 0.03 -32.39 17.76
N PRO A 233 -1.25 -32.68 17.50
CA PRO A 233 -1.62 -33.78 16.62
C PRO A 233 -1.20 -33.49 15.18
N HIS A 234 -1.07 -34.55 14.37
CA HIS A 234 -0.81 -34.43 12.94
C HIS A 234 -2.11 -34.37 12.14
N CYS A 235 -2.09 -33.62 11.03
CA CYS A 235 -3.24 -33.43 10.15
C CYS A 235 -2.75 -33.26 8.71
N THR A 236 -3.32 -34.02 7.78
CA THR A 236 -2.99 -33.92 6.36
C THR A 236 -3.88 -32.91 5.64
N ASP A 237 -3.51 -32.53 4.41
CA ASP A 237 -4.35 -31.67 3.59
C ASP A 237 -5.71 -32.31 3.27
N GLN A 238 -5.76 -33.65 3.13
CA GLN A 238 -7.02 -34.38 2.95
C GLN A 238 -7.88 -34.33 4.21
N ASP A 239 -7.28 -34.48 5.39
CA ASP A 239 -8.01 -34.33 6.66
C ASP A 239 -8.61 -32.92 6.78
N LEU A 240 -7.86 -31.89 6.41
CA LEU A 240 -8.36 -30.51 6.35
C LEU A 240 -9.48 -30.37 5.31
N ARG A 241 -9.34 -30.95 4.11
CA ARG A 241 -10.38 -30.92 3.06
C ARG A 241 -11.69 -31.51 3.53
N ASP A 242 -11.64 -32.66 4.19
CA ASP A 242 -12.83 -33.45 4.55
C ASP A 242 -13.33 -33.16 5.96
N CYS A 243 -12.56 -32.40 6.75
CA CYS A 243 -12.85 -32.09 8.15
C CYS A 243 -13.00 -33.38 8.99
N THR A 244 -12.05 -34.31 8.84
CA THR A 244 -12.00 -35.59 9.57
C THR A 244 -11.77 -35.36 11.08
N ASP A 245 -11.86 -36.43 11.87
CA ASP A 245 -11.58 -36.38 13.32
C ASP A 245 -10.15 -35.90 13.62
N ALA A 246 -9.18 -36.24 12.76
CA ALA A 246 -7.81 -35.74 12.86
C ALA A 246 -7.75 -34.21 12.71
N ALA A 247 -8.49 -33.65 11.73
CA ALA A 247 -8.59 -32.21 11.57
C ALA A 247 -9.28 -31.55 12.77
N GLN A 248 -10.33 -32.15 13.31
CA GLN A 248 -11.03 -31.62 14.49
C GLN A 248 -10.15 -31.62 15.75
N ALA A 249 -9.36 -32.69 15.97
CA ALA A 249 -8.36 -32.76 17.04
C ALA A 249 -7.29 -31.68 16.87
N TRP A 250 -6.80 -31.49 15.64
CA TRP A 250 -5.83 -30.44 15.31
C TRP A 250 -6.37 -29.04 15.56
N ILE A 251 -7.58 -28.74 15.09
CA ILE A 251 -8.26 -27.46 15.31
C ILE A 251 -8.38 -27.18 16.80
N THR A 252 -8.84 -28.17 17.56
CA THR A 252 -9.04 -28.03 19.01
C THR A 252 -7.74 -27.72 19.74
N HIS A 253 -6.63 -28.34 19.32
CA HIS A 253 -5.32 -28.07 19.90
C HIS A 253 -4.77 -26.68 19.53
N TRP A 254 -4.91 -26.27 18.26
CA TRP A 254 -4.22 -25.09 17.73
C TRP A 254 -5.04 -23.80 17.68
N ARG A 255 -6.37 -23.85 17.85
CA ARG A 255 -7.27 -22.68 17.68
C ARG A 255 -6.88 -21.44 18.47
N ASP A 256 -6.31 -21.61 19.66
CA ASP A 256 -5.91 -20.51 20.53
C ASP A 256 -4.50 -19.97 20.21
N LYS A 257 -3.71 -20.75 19.45
CA LYS A 257 -2.31 -20.44 19.12
C LYS A 257 -2.14 -19.81 17.73
N ILE A 258 -3.03 -20.12 16.78
CA ILE A 258 -2.88 -19.71 15.36
C ILE A 258 -3.88 -18.66 14.87
N ARG A 259 -4.75 -18.17 15.77
CA ARG A 259 -5.84 -17.22 15.49
C ARG A 259 -5.38 -15.92 14.84
#